data_AF-Q398R7-F1
#
_entry.id   AF-Q398R7-F1
#
_cell.length_a   1.000
_cell.length_b   1.000
_cell.length_c   1.000
_cell.angle_alpha   90.00
_cell.angle_beta   90.00
_cell.angle_gamma   90.00
#
_symmetry.space_group_name_H-M   'P 1'
#
loop_
_entity.id
_entity.type
_entity.pdbx_description
1 polymer ?
#
loop_
_entity_poly.entity_id
_entity_poly.type
_entity_poly.pdbx_seq_one_letter_code
_entity_poly.pdbx_strand_id
1 'polypeptide(L)'
;MPTSSVSADPAAADWQRALRACVDAFDAFASPSAIVFYRLDQSGEPADFELFGMPESMHRTYVARYRMLDPLHPSRCAAGERAVVTLASQLPDERRDASAYWTRFLQRHDVADVVEIWLRDAGRTVGAFSLLRFGAGDTGGGAAGNSTAGRFAPGEIDALARLQPVAEAALSPLLRVRSGIHRISCEERLTYREEQIARLVRDGRSNKEIARDLALGQPTVKTHLMRMYRKLGVSNRTELVGALFL
;
A
#
# COMPACT_ATOMS: atom_id res chain seq x y z
N MET A 1 7.36 34.90 -19.30
CA MET A 1 6.77 33.94 -18.36
C MET A 1 5.59 33.26 -19.05
N PRO A 2 5.66 31.97 -19.35
CA PRO A 2 4.46 31.15 -19.45
C PRO A 2 4.37 30.24 -18.23
N THR A 3 3.28 30.37 -17.50
CA THR A 3 2.82 29.44 -16.47
C THR A 3 2.40 28.14 -17.17
N SER A 4 3.19 27.07 -17.02
CA SER A 4 2.78 25.73 -17.43
C SER A 4 1.73 25.20 -16.46
N SER A 5 0.46 25.26 -16.86
CA SER A 5 -0.62 24.53 -16.21
C SER A 5 -0.41 23.03 -16.45
N VAL A 6 -0.03 22.31 -15.40
CA VAL A 6 -0.06 20.85 -15.37
C VAL A 6 -1.50 20.42 -15.60
N SER A 7 -1.76 19.86 -16.79
CA SER A 7 -3.04 19.22 -17.12
C SER A 7 -3.20 18.00 -16.21
N ALA A 8 -4.05 18.11 -15.18
CA ALA A 8 -4.40 16.99 -14.35
C ALA A 8 -5.21 15.97 -15.17
N ASP A 9 -4.75 14.72 -15.22
CA ASP A 9 -5.48 13.64 -15.88
C ASP A 9 -6.87 13.48 -15.24
N PRO A 10 -7.97 13.72 -15.98
CA PRO A 10 -9.32 13.66 -15.43
C PRO A 10 -9.66 12.27 -14.86
N ALA A 11 -9.09 11.19 -15.42
CA ALA A 11 -9.29 9.84 -14.90
C ALA A 11 -8.63 9.64 -13.52
N ALA A 12 -7.51 10.31 -13.27
CA ALA A 12 -6.85 10.30 -11.96
C ALA A 12 -7.64 11.09 -10.91
N ALA A 13 -8.28 12.19 -11.32
CA ALA A 13 -9.14 12.98 -10.43
C ALA A 13 -10.43 12.23 -10.03
N ASP A 14 -11.05 11.51 -10.97
CA ASP A 14 -12.24 10.69 -10.71
C ASP A 14 -11.93 9.50 -9.81
N TRP A 15 -10.77 8.83 -10.02
CA TRP A 15 -10.26 7.81 -9.10
C TRP A 15 -10.13 8.32 -7.68
N GLN A 16 -9.40 9.43 -7.49
CA GLN A 16 -9.12 9.94 -6.15
C GLN A 16 -10.40 10.31 -5.42
N ARG A 17 -11.38 10.87 -6.14
CA ARG A 17 -12.69 11.21 -5.59
C ARG A 17 -13.48 9.97 -5.18
N ALA A 18 -13.54 8.95 -6.04
CA ALA A 18 -14.25 7.70 -5.75
C ALA A 18 -13.62 6.94 -4.57
N LEU A 19 -12.29 6.85 -4.55
CA LEU A 19 -11.57 6.22 -3.45
C LEU A 19 -11.78 6.97 -2.14
N ARG A 20 -11.69 8.30 -2.14
CA ARG A 20 -11.95 9.13 -0.96
C ARG A 20 -13.37 8.93 -0.45
N ALA A 21 -14.37 8.93 -1.33
CA ALA A 21 -15.76 8.69 -0.95
C ALA A 21 -15.97 7.32 -0.30
N CYS A 22 -15.29 6.27 -0.78
CA CYS A 22 -15.32 4.95 -0.14
C CYS A 22 -14.70 4.97 1.25
N VAL A 23 -13.54 5.62 1.40
CA VAL A 23 -12.89 5.75 2.71
C VAL A 23 -13.75 6.54 3.69
N ASP A 24 -14.32 7.67 3.26
CA ASP A 24 -15.18 8.50 4.11
C ASP A 24 -16.44 7.73 4.54
N ALA A 25 -17.00 6.90 3.64
CA ALA A 25 -18.09 6.00 3.99
C ALA A 25 -17.66 4.97 5.05
N PHE A 26 -16.54 4.27 4.84
CA PHE A 26 -16.07 3.30 5.85
C PHE A 26 -15.73 3.95 7.20
N ASP A 27 -15.17 5.15 7.17
CA ASP A 27 -14.88 5.95 8.37
C ASP A 27 -16.14 6.31 9.15
N ALA A 28 -17.20 6.72 8.45
CA ALA A 28 -18.47 7.08 9.07
C ALA A 28 -19.18 5.91 9.77
N PHE A 29 -19.00 4.67 9.30
CA PHE A 29 -19.71 3.49 9.83
C PHE A 29 -18.89 2.67 10.82
N ALA A 30 -17.57 2.70 10.73
CA ALA A 30 -16.68 1.86 11.53
C ALA A 30 -15.54 2.61 12.20
N SER A 31 -15.45 3.94 12.06
CA SER A 31 -14.47 4.82 12.71
C SER A 31 -13.09 4.18 12.97
N PRO A 32 -12.44 3.65 11.92
CA PRO A 32 -11.15 3.00 12.04
C PRO A 32 -10.07 4.05 12.35
N SER A 33 -8.99 3.63 13.01
CA SER A 33 -7.85 4.51 13.26
C SER A 33 -7.01 4.71 12.00
N ALA A 34 -7.01 3.72 11.10
CA ALA A 34 -6.36 3.83 9.80
C ALA A 34 -7.05 2.94 8.76
N ILE A 35 -6.96 3.34 7.49
CA ILE A 35 -7.41 2.55 6.34
C ILE A 35 -6.25 2.44 5.35
N VAL A 36 -6.02 1.24 4.86
CA VAL A 36 -5.09 0.96 3.76
C VAL A 36 -5.89 0.40 2.60
N PHE A 37 -5.85 1.07 1.47
CA PHE A 37 -6.34 0.50 0.22
C PHE A 37 -5.16 -0.13 -0.53
N TYR A 38 -5.37 -1.29 -1.14
CA TYR A 38 -4.40 -1.86 -2.07
C TYR A 38 -5.09 -2.64 -3.19
N ARG A 39 -4.38 -2.79 -4.30
CA ARG A 39 -4.80 -3.58 -5.45
C ARG A 39 -4.11 -4.93 -5.44
N LEU A 40 -4.75 -5.93 -6.04
CA LEU A 40 -4.08 -7.19 -6.32
C LEU A 40 -3.47 -7.14 -7.71
N ASP A 41 -2.21 -7.52 -7.81
CA ASP A 41 -1.58 -7.72 -9.11
C ASP A 41 -2.07 -9.02 -9.78
N GLN A 42 -1.52 -9.34 -10.95
CA GLN A 42 -1.92 -10.54 -11.69
C GLN A 42 -1.57 -11.85 -10.96
N SER A 43 -0.59 -11.84 -10.06
CA SER A 43 -0.22 -12.96 -9.21
C SER A 43 -1.06 -13.08 -7.93
N GLY A 44 -1.92 -12.08 -7.67
CA GLY A 44 -2.75 -12.02 -6.46
C GLY A 44 -2.02 -11.40 -5.27
N GLU A 45 -0.90 -10.72 -5.48
CA GLU A 45 -0.14 -10.06 -4.42
C GLU A 45 -0.57 -8.60 -4.26
N PRO A 46 -0.63 -8.08 -3.01
CA PRO A 46 -0.86 -6.66 -2.73
C PRO A 46 0.15 -5.72 -3.40
N ALA A 47 -0.37 -4.73 -4.12
CA ALA A 47 0.37 -3.67 -4.80
C ALA A 47 -0.42 -2.35 -4.76
N ASP A 48 0.22 -1.25 -5.20
CA ASP A 48 -0.41 0.08 -5.31
C ASP A 48 -1.17 0.52 -4.05
N PHE A 49 -0.45 0.60 -2.93
CA PHE A 49 -1.01 0.95 -1.63
C PHE A 49 -1.34 2.45 -1.53
N GLU A 50 -2.53 2.76 -1.03
CA GLU A 50 -2.91 4.10 -0.58
C GLU A 50 -3.20 4.08 0.92
N LEU A 51 -2.50 4.94 1.67
CA LEU A 51 -2.52 4.94 3.13
C LEU A 51 -3.35 6.13 3.64
N PHE A 52 -4.27 5.87 4.56
CA PHE A 52 -5.08 6.87 5.23
C PHE A 52 -4.95 6.69 6.75
N GLY A 53 -4.24 7.59 7.43
CA GLY A 53 -4.01 7.52 8.88
C GLY A 53 -2.92 6.54 9.34
N MET A 54 -2.48 5.60 8.49
CA MET A 54 -1.38 4.69 8.83
C MET A 54 -0.01 5.36 8.60
N PRO A 55 0.90 5.38 9.59
CA PRO A 55 2.25 5.90 9.40
C PRO A 55 3.03 5.12 8.33
N GLU A 56 3.70 5.81 7.40
CA GLU A 56 4.50 5.17 6.35
C GLU A 56 5.60 4.24 6.90
N SER A 57 6.18 4.58 8.05
CA SER A 57 7.20 3.78 8.72
C SER A 57 6.67 2.42 9.18
N MET A 58 5.42 2.38 9.66
CA MET A 58 4.72 1.16 10.04
C MET A 58 4.42 0.33 8.79
N HIS A 59 3.87 0.94 7.75
CA HIS A 59 3.57 0.26 6.48
C HIS A 59 4.83 -0.33 5.83
N ARG A 60 5.93 0.43 5.80
CA ARG A 60 7.22 -0.04 5.27
C ARG A 60 7.75 -1.25 6.03
N THR A 61 7.60 -1.25 7.35
CA THR A 61 8.00 -2.38 8.20
C THR A 61 7.13 -3.61 7.94
N TYR A 62 5.82 -3.42 7.76
CA TYR A 62 4.89 -4.47 7.36
C TYR A 62 5.31 -5.15 6.05
N VAL A 63 5.46 -4.37 4.97
CA VAL A 63 5.81 -4.89 3.64
C VAL A 63 7.15 -5.61 3.66
N ALA A 64 8.13 -5.08 4.39
CA ALA A 64 9.48 -5.65 4.41
C ALA A 64 9.61 -6.95 5.23
N ARG A 65 8.79 -7.15 6.27
CA ARG A 65 9.03 -8.21 7.26
C ARG A 65 7.83 -9.06 7.62
N TYR A 66 6.61 -8.52 7.54
CA TYR A 66 5.43 -9.15 8.14
C TYR A 66 4.38 -9.58 7.12
N ARG A 67 4.39 -9.09 5.87
CA ARG A 67 3.44 -9.49 4.81
C ARG A 67 3.27 -11.00 4.65
N MET A 68 4.36 -11.77 4.72
CA MET A 68 4.32 -13.24 4.54
C MET A 68 3.71 -13.97 5.75
N LEU A 69 3.69 -13.31 6.92
CA LEU A 69 3.16 -13.85 8.16
C LEU A 69 1.70 -13.45 8.39
N ASP A 70 1.19 -12.50 7.61
CA ASP A 70 -0.14 -11.93 7.78
C ASP A 70 -1.26 -12.99 7.58
N PRO A 71 -2.09 -13.24 8.60
CA PRO A 71 -3.27 -14.11 8.49
C PRO A 71 -4.30 -13.64 7.47
N LEU A 72 -4.42 -12.32 7.26
CA LEU A 72 -5.37 -11.69 6.35
C LEU A 72 -4.82 -11.52 4.93
N HIS A 73 -3.61 -12.02 4.65
CA HIS A 73 -2.99 -11.90 3.34
C HIS A 73 -3.90 -12.44 2.22
N PRO A 74 -3.98 -11.79 1.05
CA PRO A 74 -4.86 -12.22 -0.04
C PRO A 74 -4.67 -13.66 -0.48
N SER A 75 -3.42 -14.16 -0.49
CA SER A 75 -3.13 -15.56 -0.83
C SER A 75 -3.80 -16.58 0.10
N ARG A 76 -4.30 -16.16 1.27
CA ARG A 76 -5.02 -17.01 2.24
C ARG A 76 -6.52 -16.80 2.22
N CYS A 77 -6.97 -15.57 1.96
CA CYS A 77 -8.37 -15.17 2.20
C CYS A 77 -9.13 -14.71 0.95
N ALA A 78 -8.43 -14.24 -0.10
CA ALA A 78 -9.06 -13.57 -1.24
C ALA A 78 -9.91 -14.50 -2.13
N ALA A 79 -9.70 -15.83 -2.05
CA ALA A 79 -10.51 -16.83 -2.75
C ALA A 79 -11.80 -17.20 -1.99
N GLY A 80 -11.97 -16.73 -0.75
CA GLY A 80 -13.16 -17.02 0.04
C GLY A 80 -14.41 -16.29 -0.46
N GLU A 81 -15.60 -16.80 -0.13
CA GLU A 81 -16.88 -16.19 -0.53
C GLU A 81 -17.21 -14.91 0.25
N ARG A 82 -16.69 -14.76 1.47
CA ARG A 82 -16.97 -13.64 2.36
C ARG A 82 -16.44 -12.32 1.81
N ALA A 83 -17.31 -11.30 1.76
CA ALA A 83 -16.95 -9.95 1.38
C ALA A 83 -16.04 -9.26 2.41
N VAL A 84 -16.25 -9.56 3.70
CA VAL A 84 -15.50 -9.01 4.82
C VAL A 84 -14.90 -10.13 5.65
N VAL A 85 -13.61 -10.01 5.98
CA VAL A 85 -12.86 -10.98 6.79
C VAL A 85 -12.22 -10.24 7.97
N THR A 86 -12.37 -10.78 9.17
CA THR A 86 -11.83 -10.16 10.38
C THR A 86 -10.59 -10.89 10.86
N LEU A 87 -9.68 -10.17 11.53
CA LEU A 87 -8.50 -10.77 12.15
C LEU A 87 -8.89 -11.88 13.11
N ALA A 88 -9.92 -11.68 13.94
CA ALA A 88 -10.40 -12.70 14.87
C ALA A 88 -10.85 -14.01 14.17
N SER A 89 -11.35 -13.92 12.94
CA SER A 89 -11.75 -15.11 12.17
C SER A 89 -10.56 -15.92 11.63
N GLN A 90 -9.44 -15.27 11.31
CA GLN A 90 -8.23 -15.93 10.78
C GLN A 90 -7.19 -16.23 11.86
N LEU A 91 -7.16 -15.44 12.92
CA LEU A 91 -6.30 -15.57 14.08
C LEU A 91 -7.13 -15.41 15.37
N PRO A 92 -7.79 -16.51 15.81
CA PRO A 92 -8.52 -16.55 17.07
C PRO A 92 -7.62 -16.22 18.26
N ASP A 93 -8.23 -15.73 19.34
CA ASP A 93 -7.53 -15.21 20.52
C ASP A 93 -6.53 -16.20 21.12
N GLU A 94 -6.92 -17.48 21.18
CA GLU A 94 -6.09 -18.59 21.67
C GLU A 94 -4.77 -18.77 20.91
N ARG A 95 -4.70 -18.31 19.65
CA ARG A 95 -3.52 -18.45 18.78
C ARG A 95 -2.70 -17.17 18.68
N ARG A 96 -3.15 -16.07 19.28
CA ARG A 96 -2.51 -14.75 19.15
C ARG A 96 -1.10 -14.75 19.75
N ASP A 97 -0.91 -15.32 20.93
CA ASP A 97 0.39 -15.34 21.61
C ASP A 97 1.44 -16.20 20.87
N ALA A 98 0.99 -17.20 20.11
CA ALA A 98 1.86 -18.01 19.26
C ALA A 98 2.21 -17.35 17.91
N SER A 99 1.51 -16.27 17.54
CA SER A 99 1.69 -15.62 16.24
C SER A 99 2.74 -14.51 16.32
N ALA A 100 3.82 -14.67 15.55
CA ALA A 100 4.84 -13.63 15.39
C ALA A 100 4.26 -12.35 14.76
N TYR A 101 3.23 -12.47 13.93
CA TYR A 101 2.52 -11.31 13.37
C TYR A 101 1.80 -10.52 14.45
N TRP A 102 1.08 -11.20 15.35
CA TRP A 102 0.38 -10.55 16.46
C TRP A 102 1.36 -9.92 17.46
N THR A 103 2.29 -10.72 17.98
CA THR A 103 3.17 -10.31 19.09
C THR A 103 4.23 -9.28 18.69
N ARG A 104 4.76 -9.35 17.46
CA ARG A 104 5.88 -8.49 17.03
C ARG A 104 5.47 -7.33 16.15
N PHE A 105 4.30 -7.38 15.52
CA PHE A 105 3.79 -6.31 14.68
C PHE A 105 2.56 -5.65 15.31
N LEU A 106 1.42 -6.35 15.41
CA LEU A 106 0.17 -5.71 15.86
C LEU A 106 0.26 -5.13 17.27
N GLN A 107 0.66 -5.91 18.27
CA GLN A 107 0.81 -5.42 19.65
C GLN A 107 1.85 -4.30 19.77
N ARG A 108 2.93 -4.37 18.99
CA ARG A 108 4.01 -3.36 19.06
C ARG A 108 3.59 -2.01 18.47
N HIS A 109 2.62 -2.01 17.57
CA HIS A 109 2.05 -0.81 16.97
C HIS A 109 0.69 -0.45 17.59
N ASP A 110 0.35 -1.02 18.74
CA ASP A 110 -0.93 -0.85 19.44
C ASP A 110 -2.14 -1.08 18.52
N VAL A 111 -2.07 -2.05 17.61
CA VAL A 111 -3.22 -2.43 16.78
C VAL A 111 -4.08 -3.43 17.54
N ALA A 112 -5.30 -3.02 17.87
CA ALA A 112 -6.26 -3.84 18.61
C ALA A 112 -6.99 -4.83 17.69
N ASP A 113 -7.33 -4.41 16.48
CA ASP A 113 -8.09 -5.23 15.54
C ASP A 113 -7.90 -4.79 14.07
N VAL A 114 -8.13 -5.72 13.16
CA VAL A 114 -8.03 -5.50 11.70
C VAL A 114 -9.19 -6.17 10.98
N VAL A 115 -9.79 -5.46 10.03
CA VAL A 115 -10.87 -5.94 9.17
C VAL A 115 -10.51 -5.72 7.71
N GLU A 116 -10.66 -6.75 6.89
CA GLU A 116 -10.37 -6.73 5.47
C GLU A 116 -11.68 -6.76 4.68
N ILE A 117 -11.85 -5.81 3.76
CA ILE A 117 -13.01 -5.70 2.86
C ILE A 117 -12.53 -5.95 1.44
N TRP A 118 -12.89 -7.07 0.86
CA TRP A 118 -12.49 -7.43 -0.50
C TRP A 118 -13.26 -6.64 -1.54
N LEU A 119 -12.61 -6.27 -2.64
CA LEU A 119 -13.27 -5.75 -3.83
C LEU A 119 -13.13 -6.77 -4.95
N ARG A 120 -14.25 -7.11 -5.59
CA ARG A 120 -14.32 -8.04 -6.69
C ARG A 120 -14.82 -7.34 -7.95
N ASP A 121 -14.24 -7.73 -9.06
CA ASP A 121 -14.71 -7.39 -10.38
C ASP A 121 -15.03 -8.67 -11.13
N ALA A 122 -16.29 -8.81 -11.57
CA ALA A 122 -16.80 -10.02 -12.22
C ALA A 122 -16.48 -11.33 -11.46
N GLY A 123 -16.52 -11.28 -10.12
CA GLY A 123 -16.24 -12.42 -9.24
C GLY A 123 -14.75 -12.68 -8.93
N ARG A 124 -13.83 -11.95 -9.58
CA ARG A 124 -12.39 -12.00 -9.26
C ARG A 124 -12.03 -10.89 -8.27
N THR A 125 -11.33 -11.22 -7.19
CA THR A 125 -10.80 -10.21 -6.26
C THR A 125 -9.72 -9.37 -6.95
N VAL A 126 -9.90 -8.05 -6.93
CA VAL A 126 -9.03 -7.06 -7.61
C VAL A 126 -8.33 -6.10 -6.64
N GLY A 127 -8.75 -6.07 -5.38
CA GLY A 127 -8.17 -5.23 -4.34
C GLY A 127 -8.89 -5.41 -3.02
N ALA A 128 -8.51 -4.61 -2.03
CA ALA A 128 -9.17 -4.60 -0.73
C ALA A 128 -8.94 -3.29 0.02
N PHE A 129 -9.78 -3.08 1.03
CA PHE A 129 -9.56 -2.12 2.10
C PHE A 129 -9.24 -2.87 3.39
N SER A 130 -8.09 -2.58 3.96
CA SER A 130 -7.68 -3.02 5.29
C SER A 130 -7.95 -1.90 6.30
N LEU A 131 -8.88 -2.12 7.20
CA LEU A 131 -9.25 -1.20 8.27
C LEU A 131 -8.56 -1.64 9.56
N LEU A 132 -7.80 -0.73 10.17
CA LEU A 132 -7.10 -0.96 11.43
C LEU A 132 -7.72 -0.11 12.51
N ARG A 133 -7.90 -0.70 13.70
CA ARG A 133 -8.28 0.00 14.91
C ARG A 133 -7.15 -0.09 15.92
N PHE A 134 -6.67 1.05 16.40
CA PHE A 134 -5.66 1.09 17.43
C PHE A 134 -6.29 0.88 18.82
N GLY A 135 -5.47 0.44 19.76
CA GLY A 135 -5.82 0.32 21.15
C GLY A 135 -6.06 1.67 21.80
N ALA A 136 -6.52 1.66 23.04
CA ALA A 136 -6.69 2.86 23.84
C ALA A 136 -5.35 3.39 24.42
N GLY A 137 -4.21 2.89 23.95
CA GLY A 137 -2.90 3.10 24.57
C GLY A 137 -2.23 4.41 24.19
N ASP A 138 -2.43 5.44 25.02
CA ASP A 138 -1.53 6.58 25.30
C ASP A 138 -0.76 7.20 24.10
N THR A 139 -1.43 7.45 22.98
CA THR A 139 -0.89 8.38 21.97
C THR A 139 -1.05 9.80 22.49
N GLY A 140 -0.04 10.26 23.23
CA GLY A 140 0.22 11.67 23.45
C GLY A 140 0.35 12.39 22.10
N GLY A 141 -0.66 13.21 21.80
CA GLY A 141 -0.60 14.31 20.84
C GLY A 141 -0.72 13.95 19.36
N GLY A 142 -1.93 14.10 18.81
CA GLY A 142 -2.10 14.35 17.36
C GLY A 142 -3.42 13.89 16.77
N ALA A 143 -4.29 14.86 16.48
CA ALA A 143 -5.55 14.78 15.73
C ALA A 143 -6.73 14.06 16.43
N ALA A 144 -7.58 14.87 17.07
CA ALA A 144 -8.93 14.50 17.48
C ALA A 144 -9.76 14.11 16.25
N GLY A 145 -9.90 12.81 16.03
CA GLY A 145 -10.95 12.18 15.23
C GLY A 145 -11.62 11.13 16.10
N ASN A 146 -12.90 10.87 15.86
CA ASN A 146 -13.84 10.09 16.68
C ASN A 146 -13.52 8.57 16.73
N SER A 147 -12.25 8.19 16.93
CA SER A 147 -11.76 6.81 16.89
C SER A 147 -12.30 6.03 18.08
N THR A 148 -13.07 4.98 17.80
CA THR A 148 -13.49 4.03 18.83
C THR A 148 -12.31 3.09 19.09
N ALA A 149 -11.83 3.01 20.33
CA ALA A 149 -10.74 2.08 20.68
C ALA A 149 -11.27 0.64 20.82
N GLY A 150 -10.47 -0.35 20.40
CA GLY A 150 -10.77 -1.78 20.64
C GLY A 150 -11.07 -2.61 19.39
N ARG A 151 -11.98 -3.59 19.49
CA ARG A 151 -12.38 -4.47 18.35
C ARG A 151 -13.52 -3.87 17.55
N PHE A 152 -13.63 -4.26 16.28
CA PHE A 152 -14.81 -3.94 15.49
C PHE A 152 -16.03 -4.73 16.00
N ALA A 153 -17.11 -4.02 16.29
CA ALA A 153 -18.35 -4.62 16.74
C ALA A 153 -19.03 -5.36 15.58
N PRO A 154 -19.80 -6.43 15.84
CA PRO A 154 -20.52 -7.17 14.79
C PRO A 154 -21.39 -6.28 13.90
N GLY A 155 -22.08 -5.30 14.49
CA GLY A 155 -22.91 -4.35 13.72
C GLY A 155 -22.12 -3.44 12.77
N GLU A 156 -20.86 -3.10 13.12
CA GLU A 156 -19.95 -2.36 12.24
C GLU A 156 -19.52 -3.24 11.06
N ILE A 157 -19.14 -4.49 11.34
CA ILE A 157 -18.75 -5.48 10.32
C ILE A 157 -19.90 -5.73 9.34
N ASP A 158 -21.13 -5.86 9.85
CA ASP A 158 -22.33 -6.03 9.02
C ASP A 158 -22.61 -4.79 8.15
N ALA A 159 -22.35 -3.58 8.68
CA ALA A 159 -22.47 -2.35 7.91
C ALA A 159 -21.43 -2.28 6.79
N LEU A 160 -20.17 -2.61 7.09
CA LEU A 160 -19.09 -2.68 6.10
C LEU A 160 -19.40 -3.70 5.00
N ALA A 161 -19.95 -4.87 5.35
CA ALA A 161 -20.37 -5.88 4.39
C ALA A 161 -21.51 -5.40 3.47
N ARG A 162 -22.43 -4.57 3.98
CA ARG A 162 -23.48 -3.94 3.16
C ARG A 162 -22.96 -2.82 2.25
N LEU A 163 -21.90 -2.12 2.66
CA LEU A 163 -21.27 -1.06 1.85
C LEU A 163 -20.35 -1.62 0.77
N GLN A 164 -19.82 -2.82 0.97
CA GLN A 164 -18.83 -3.43 0.08
C GLN A 164 -19.30 -3.49 -1.39
N PRO A 165 -20.54 -3.88 -1.75
CA PRO A 165 -20.99 -3.88 -3.14
C PRO A 165 -21.09 -2.47 -3.74
N VAL A 166 -21.35 -1.45 -2.91
CA VAL A 166 -21.38 -0.04 -3.34
C VAL A 166 -19.96 0.44 -3.65
N ALA A 167 -18.99 0.07 -2.81
CA ALA A 167 -17.58 0.36 -3.06
C ALA A 167 -17.07 -0.36 -4.32
N GLU A 168 -17.46 -1.62 -4.54
CA GLU A 168 -17.19 -2.33 -5.80
C GLU A 168 -17.79 -1.59 -7.00
N ALA A 169 -19.05 -1.19 -6.93
CA ALA A 169 -19.71 -0.49 -8.04
C ALA A 169 -19.04 0.85 -8.37
N ALA A 170 -18.58 1.58 -7.35
CA ALA A 170 -17.88 2.85 -7.51
C ALA A 170 -16.46 2.68 -8.09
N LEU A 171 -15.72 1.66 -7.64
CA LEU A 171 -14.30 1.51 -7.96
C LEU A 171 -14.01 0.56 -9.12
N SER A 172 -14.83 -0.47 -9.36
CA SER A 172 -14.56 -1.49 -10.38
C SER A 172 -14.39 -0.92 -11.80
N PRO A 173 -15.23 0.01 -12.28
CA PRO A 173 -15.03 0.62 -13.59
C PRO A 173 -13.67 1.34 -13.69
N LEU A 174 -13.26 2.02 -12.62
CA LEU A 174 -12.01 2.78 -12.57
C LEU A 174 -10.81 1.83 -12.43
N LEU A 175 -10.95 0.72 -11.71
CA LEU A 175 -9.95 -0.35 -11.62
C LEU A 175 -9.75 -1.06 -12.98
N ARG A 176 -10.82 -1.21 -13.78
CA ARG A 176 -10.74 -1.70 -15.16
C ARG A 176 -10.07 -0.71 -16.10
N VAL A 177 -10.35 0.59 -16.01
CA VAL A 177 -9.66 1.59 -16.86
C VAL A 177 -8.19 1.70 -16.47
N ARG A 178 -7.88 1.64 -15.16
CA ARG A 178 -6.52 1.46 -14.64
C ARG A 178 -5.95 0.05 -14.86
N SER A 179 -6.69 -0.85 -15.52
CA SER A 179 -6.17 -2.15 -16.00
C SER A 179 -5.43 -2.04 -17.34
N GLY A 180 -5.25 -0.80 -17.84
CA GLY A 180 -3.99 -0.39 -18.43
C GLY A 180 -2.85 -0.54 -17.41
N ILE A 181 -2.60 -1.77 -16.96
CA ILE A 181 -1.38 -2.18 -16.31
C ILE A 181 -0.32 -2.03 -17.40
N HIS A 182 0.22 -0.82 -17.54
CA HIS A 182 1.60 -0.70 -17.93
C HIS A 182 2.34 -1.60 -16.94
N ARG A 183 3.02 -2.62 -17.45
CA ARG A 183 3.77 -3.57 -16.65
C ARG A 183 4.84 -2.81 -15.86
N ILE A 184 4.50 -2.27 -14.69
CA ILE A 184 5.46 -2.14 -13.61
C ILE A 184 5.68 -3.55 -13.08
N SER A 185 6.37 -4.34 -13.91
CA SER A 185 6.95 -5.60 -13.52
C SER A 185 7.78 -5.38 -12.25
N CYS A 186 8.01 -6.41 -11.45
CA CYS A 186 9.00 -6.35 -10.37
C CYS A 186 10.40 -5.92 -10.87
N GLU A 187 10.62 -5.78 -12.17
CA GLU A 187 11.82 -5.18 -12.75
C GLU A 187 11.81 -3.63 -12.65
N GLU A 188 10.67 -2.95 -12.64
CA GLU A 188 10.59 -1.47 -12.68
C GLU A 188 10.71 -0.79 -11.31
N ARG A 189 10.56 -1.54 -10.20
CA ARG A 189 11.02 -1.06 -8.89
C ARG A 189 12.53 -1.14 -8.82
N LEU A 190 13.16 -0.04 -8.41
CA LEU A 190 14.59 -0.04 -8.13
C LEU A 190 14.88 -1.04 -7.01
N THR A 191 15.82 -1.95 -7.26
CA THR A 191 16.37 -2.80 -6.19
C THR A 191 17.06 -1.93 -5.15
N TYR A 192 17.25 -2.43 -3.92
CA TYR A 192 17.96 -1.70 -2.86
C TYR A 192 19.31 -1.11 -3.32
N ARG A 193 20.05 -1.82 -4.18
CA ARG A 193 21.31 -1.35 -4.77
C ARG A 193 21.11 -0.25 -5.81
N GLU A 194 20.07 -0.35 -6.62
CA GLU A 194 19.70 0.68 -7.59
C GLU A 194 19.21 1.95 -6.89
N GLU A 195 18.46 1.84 -5.78
CA GLU A 195 18.09 3.00 -4.96
C GLU A 195 19.30 3.71 -4.35
N GLN A 196 20.28 2.95 -3.82
CA GLN A 196 21.52 3.52 -3.28
C GLN A 196 22.28 4.29 -4.37
N ILE A 197 22.39 3.71 -5.57
CA ILE A 197 23.04 4.37 -6.71
C ILE A 197 22.23 5.61 -7.14
N ALA A 198 20.90 5.52 -7.23
CA ALA A 198 20.04 6.64 -7.63
C ALA A 198 20.14 7.85 -6.68
N ARG A 199 20.26 7.61 -5.37
CA ARG A 199 20.49 8.68 -4.38
C ARG A 199 21.83 9.37 -4.58
N LEU A 200 22.91 8.61 -4.76
CA LEU A 200 24.22 9.20 -5.06
C LEU A 200 24.25 9.90 -6.41
N VAL A 201 23.43 9.44 -7.36
CA VAL A 201 23.27 10.08 -8.67
C VAL A 201 22.60 11.44 -8.55
N ARG A 202 21.51 11.52 -7.78
CA ARG A 202 20.83 12.77 -7.41
C ARG A 202 21.78 13.74 -6.71
N ASP A 203 22.65 13.24 -5.85
CA ASP A 203 23.67 14.04 -5.15
C ASP A 203 24.84 14.46 -6.06
N GLY A 204 24.77 14.21 -7.38
CA GLY A 204 25.73 14.68 -8.38
C GLY A 204 27.01 13.85 -8.52
N ARG A 205 27.11 12.68 -7.86
CA ARG A 205 28.36 11.87 -7.83
C ARG A 205 28.67 11.20 -9.16
N SER A 206 29.92 11.27 -9.62
CA SER A 206 30.37 10.56 -10.82
C SER A 206 30.37 9.03 -10.63
N ASN A 207 30.38 8.26 -11.73
CA ASN A 207 30.40 6.78 -11.65
C ASN A 207 31.64 6.25 -10.92
N LYS A 208 32.77 6.97 -10.97
CA LYS A 208 34.00 6.64 -10.25
C LYS A 208 33.84 6.84 -8.74
N GLU A 209 33.17 7.92 -8.33
CA GLU A 209 32.88 8.18 -6.91
C GLU A 209 31.86 7.19 -6.37
N ILE A 210 30.77 6.92 -7.10
CA ILE A 210 29.76 5.92 -6.72
C ILE A 210 30.40 4.54 -6.55
N ALA A 211 31.28 4.15 -7.48
CA ALA A 211 32.02 2.90 -7.42
C ALA A 211 32.87 2.81 -6.13
N ARG A 212 33.57 3.88 -5.77
CA ARG A 212 34.36 3.96 -4.54
C ARG A 212 33.46 3.91 -3.29
N ASP A 213 32.42 4.71 -3.26
CA ASP A 213 31.57 4.92 -2.07
C ASP A 213 30.70 3.68 -1.77
N LEU A 214 30.38 2.86 -2.77
CA LEU A 214 29.65 1.59 -2.61
C LEU A 214 30.53 0.33 -2.69
N ALA A 215 31.86 0.48 -2.79
CA ALA A 215 32.82 -0.62 -3.00
C ALA A 215 32.45 -1.53 -4.20
N LEU A 216 32.15 -0.92 -5.35
CA LEU A 216 31.80 -1.57 -6.62
C LEU A 216 32.82 -1.25 -7.72
N GLY A 217 32.83 -2.04 -8.79
CA GLY A 217 33.56 -1.68 -10.01
C GLY A 217 32.81 -0.62 -10.83
N GLN A 218 33.52 0.31 -11.47
CA GLN A 218 32.91 1.29 -12.40
C GLN A 218 32.08 0.64 -13.52
N PRO A 219 32.50 -0.50 -14.13
CA PRO A 219 31.67 -1.20 -15.11
C PRO A 219 30.33 -1.67 -14.50
N THR A 220 30.35 -2.15 -13.26
CA THR A 220 29.15 -2.60 -12.54
C THR A 220 28.17 -1.45 -12.29
N VAL A 221 28.66 -0.27 -11.87
CA VAL A 221 27.84 0.94 -11.72
C VAL A 221 27.19 1.34 -13.05
N LYS A 222 27.95 1.27 -14.17
CA LYS A 222 27.41 1.55 -15.51
C LYS A 222 26.30 0.57 -15.89
N THR A 223 26.47 -0.72 -15.59
CA THR A 223 25.44 -1.75 -15.81
C THR A 223 24.18 -1.49 -15.00
N HIS A 224 24.31 -1.11 -13.72
CA HIS A 224 23.15 -0.73 -12.90
C HIS A 224 22.42 0.50 -13.45
N LEU A 225 23.14 1.54 -13.89
CA LEU A 225 22.54 2.72 -14.52
C LEU A 225 21.79 2.38 -15.81
N MET A 226 22.36 1.57 -16.69
CA MET A 226 21.66 1.15 -17.91
C MET A 226 20.39 0.35 -17.60
N ARG A 227 20.43 -0.50 -16.57
CA ARG A 227 19.24 -1.24 -16.12
C ARG A 227 18.19 -0.27 -15.60
N MET A 228 18.55 0.70 -14.77
CA MET A 228 17.63 1.74 -14.28
C MET A 228 17.03 2.58 -15.39
N TYR A 229 17.83 2.99 -16.38
CA TYR A 229 17.36 3.75 -17.55
C TYR A 229 16.29 2.97 -18.33
N ARG A 230 16.58 1.71 -18.63
CA ARG A 230 15.64 0.82 -19.31
C ARG A 230 14.39 0.55 -18.48
N LYS A 231 14.54 0.37 -17.16
CA LYS A 231 13.45 0.12 -16.21
C LYS A 231 12.50 1.31 -16.05
N LEU A 232 13.02 2.53 -16.13
CA LEU A 232 12.24 3.76 -15.89
C LEU A 232 11.88 4.49 -17.19
N GLY A 233 12.22 3.92 -18.36
CA GLY A 233 11.95 4.53 -19.66
C GLY A 233 12.69 5.85 -19.90
N VAL A 234 13.79 6.10 -19.19
CA VAL A 234 14.58 7.35 -19.29
C VAL A 234 15.84 7.13 -20.11
N SER A 235 16.25 8.15 -20.86
CA SER A 235 17.36 8.05 -21.81
C SER A 235 18.67 8.60 -21.24
N ASN A 236 18.60 9.40 -20.18
CA ASN A 236 19.79 10.02 -19.59
C ASN A 236 19.70 10.18 -18.07
N ARG A 237 20.84 10.54 -17.50
CA ARG A 237 21.04 10.70 -16.05
C ARG A 237 20.16 11.79 -15.44
N THR A 238 19.91 12.87 -16.17
CA THR A 238 19.08 13.98 -15.70
C THR A 238 17.62 13.59 -15.66
N GLU A 239 17.14 12.92 -16.72
CA GLU A 239 15.80 12.33 -16.78
C GLU A 239 15.61 11.27 -15.69
N LEU A 240 16.63 10.46 -15.37
CA LEU A 240 16.59 9.52 -14.25
C LEU A 240 16.36 10.24 -12.91
N VAL A 241 17.03 11.38 -12.67
CA VAL A 241 16.83 12.15 -11.44
C VAL A 241 15.45 12.80 -11.43
N GLY A 242 15.01 13.34 -12.57
CA GLY A 242 13.68 13.91 -12.73
C GLY A 242 12.58 12.89 -12.44
N ALA A 243 12.65 11.70 -13.04
CA ALA A 243 11.66 10.64 -12.87
C ALA A 243 11.58 10.06 -11.44
N LEU A 244 12.61 10.24 -10.61
CA LEU A 244 12.69 9.63 -9.28
C LEU A 244 12.56 10.63 -8.12
N PHE A 245 12.86 11.91 -8.34
CA PHE A 245 13.04 12.88 -7.26
C PHE A 245 12.39 14.25 -7.50
N LEU A 246 11.78 14.49 -8.66
CA LEU A 246 11.09 15.74 -9.02
C LEU A 246 9.66 15.45 -9.49
#